data_AF-A0A4Q0S522-F1
#
_entry.id   AF-A0A4Q0S522-F1
#
_cell.length_a   1.000
_cell.length_b   1.000
_cell.length_c   1.000
_cell.angle_alpha   90.00
_cell.angle_beta   90.00
_cell.angle_gamma   90.00
#
_symmetry.space_group_name_H-M   'P 1'
#
loop_
_entity.id
_entity.type
_entity.pdbx_description
1 polymer ?
#
loop_
_entity_poly.entity_id
_entity_poly.type
_entity_poly.pdbx_seq_one_letter_code
_entity_poly.pdbx_strand_id
1 'polypeptide(L)'
;MLLIAGKIDFFMAANTLMSFDAVANNVPVISIAAVFQKDPQVMLTQPDAKVAKLEDLKPLTLFVSKEGMTSYFQWLKSEYGFSEKNVRPYNFNPQPFIANPKSAMQGYV
;
A
#
# COMPACT_ATOMS: atom_id res chain seq x y z
N MET A 1 -4.65 16.03 -5.64
CA MET A 1 -4.99 17.47 -5.78
C MET A 1 -4.54 18.08 -7.11
N LEU A 2 -3.35 17.77 -7.63
CA LEU A 2 -2.88 18.36 -8.90
C LEU A 2 -3.80 18.10 -10.10
N LEU A 3 -4.35 16.88 -10.23
CA LEU A 3 -5.27 16.51 -11.32
C LEU A 3 -6.56 17.35 -11.27
N ILE A 4 -7.22 17.37 -10.10
CA ILE A 4 -8.48 18.13 -9.89
C ILE A 4 -8.25 19.65 -10.06
N ALA A 5 -7.08 20.15 -9.70
CA ALA A 5 -6.70 21.55 -9.87
C ALA A 5 -6.28 21.91 -11.31
N GLY A 6 -6.34 20.96 -12.26
CA GLY A 6 -5.95 21.17 -13.66
C GLY A 6 -4.46 21.47 -13.85
N LYS A 7 -3.60 20.99 -12.94
CA LYS A 7 -2.13 21.18 -13.03
C LYS A 7 -1.41 20.03 -13.72
N ILE A 8 -2.08 18.89 -13.87
CA ILE A 8 -1.63 17.71 -14.63
C ILE A 8 -2.85 17.12 -15.35
N ASP A 9 -2.64 16.49 -16.50
CA ASP A 9 -3.72 15.88 -17.30
C ASP A 9 -3.98 14.41 -16.93
N PHE A 10 -2.92 13.70 -16.50
CA PHE A 10 -2.99 12.30 -16.12
C PHE A 10 -2.33 12.07 -14.76
N PHE A 11 -2.91 11.16 -14.00
CA PHE A 11 -2.36 10.70 -12.72
C PHE A 11 -2.52 9.18 -12.63
N MET A 12 -1.42 8.49 -12.31
CA MET A 12 -1.44 7.07 -12.02
C MET A 12 -1.62 6.89 -10.51
N ALA A 13 -2.77 6.35 -10.10
CA ALA A 13 -2.99 5.98 -8.70
C ALA A 13 -2.18 4.73 -8.35
N ALA A 14 -1.78 4.60 -7.07
CA ALA A 14 -1.11 3.40 -6.58
C ALA A 14 -1.92 2.11 -6.77
N ASN A 15 -3.26 2.19 -6.61
CA ASN A 15 -4.17 1.08 -6.85
C ASN A 15 -5.60 1.58 -7.12
N THR A 16 -6.53 0.63 -7.29
CA THR A 16 -7.94 0.91 -7.60
C THR A 16 -8.76 1.50 -6.45
N LEU A 17 -8.25 1.49 -5.21
CA LEU A 17 -9.02 2.02 -4.07
C LEU A 17 -9.27 3.52 -4.23
N MET A 18 -8.27 4.27 -4.71
CA MET A 18 -8.43 5.71 -4.97
C MET A 18 -9.52 5.99 -6.01
N SER A 19 -9.66 5.14 -7.02
CA SER A 19 -10.72 5.28 -8.03
C SER A 19 -12.11 5.03 -7.45
N PHE A 20 -12.25 4.06 -6.54
CA PHE A 20 -13.52 3.82 -5.84
C PHE A 20 -13.86 4.97 -4.89
N ASP A 21 -12.88 5.47 -4.13
CA ASP A 21 -13.06 6.62 -3.25
C ASP A 21 -13.47 7.88 -4.04
N ALA A 22 -12.90 8.09 -5.22
CA ALA A 22 -13.27 9.20 -6.10
C ALA A 22 -14.74 9.16 -6.50
N VAL A 23 -15.25 7.97 -6.87
CA VAL A 23 -16.68 7.77 -7.18
C VAL A 23 -17.55 8.00 -5.95
N ALA A 24 -17.18 7.41 -4.80
CA ALA A 24 -17.93 7.55 -3.55
C ALA A 24 -18.03 9.01 -3.07
N ASN A 25 -17.01 9.83 -3.35
CA ASN A 25 -16.95 11.23 -2.94
C ASN A 25 -17.32 12.22 -4.05
N ASN A 26 -17.88 11.77 -5.18
CA ASN A 26 -18.26 12.61 -6.33
C ASN A 26 -17.10 13.49 -6.85
N VAL A 27 -15.88 12.95 -6.86
CA VAL A 27 -14.70 13.64 -7.39
C VAL A 27 -14.78 13.59 -8.93
N PRO A 28 -14.58 14.72 -9.65
CA PRO A 28 -14.76 14.79 -11.09
C PRO A 28 -13.55 14.24 -11.85
N VAL A 29 -13.26 12.95 -11.68
CA VAL A 29 -12.19 12.22 -12.37
C VAL A 29 -12.71 10.89 -12.91
N ILE A 30 -12.07 10.37 -13.95
CA ILE A 30 -12.42 9.10 -14.56
C ILE A 30 -11.18 8.23 -14.77
N SER A 31 -11.30 6.93 -14.48
CA SER A 31 -10.25 5.96 -14.77
C SER A 31 -10.35 5.53 -16.24
N ILE A 32 -9.30 5.76 -17.03
CA ILE A 32 -9.31 5.51 -18.48
C ILE A 32 -8.44 4.33 -18.93
N ALA A 33 -7.61 3.79 -18.03
CA ALA A 33 -6.68 2.70 -18.35
C ALA A 33 -6.40 1.82 -17.14
N ALA A 34 -6.18 0.53 -17.37
CA ALA A 34 -5.65 -0.43 -16.42
C ALA A 34 -4.29 -0.93 -16.93
N VAL A 35 -3.21 -0.33 -16.43
CA VAL A 35 -1.85 -0.58 -16.93
C VAL A 35 -1.32 -1.95 -16.46
N PHE A 36 -1.70 -2.37 -15.26
CA PHE A 36 -1.36 -3.68 -14.69
C PHE A 36 -2.59 -4.58 -14.65
N GLN A 37 -2.38 -5.89 -14.84
CA GLN A 37 -3.44 -6.90 -14.72
C GLN A 37 -3.79 -7.23 -13.26
N LYS A 38 -2.88 -6.91 -12.33
CA LYS A 38 -2.99 -7.12 -10.88
C LYS A 38 -2.39 -5.92 -10.16
N ASP A 39 -2.76 -5.71 -8.90
CA ASP A 39 -2.09 -4.74 -8.05
C ASP A 39 -0.61 -5.18 -7.88
N PRO A 40 0.38 -4.38 -8.32
CA PRO A 40 1.79 -4.76 -8.22
C PRO A 40 2.32 -4.67 -6.77
N GLN A 41 1.50 -4.18 -5.84
CA GLN A 41 1.89 -3.97 -4.45
C GLN A 41 2.07 -5.30 -3.69
N VAL A 42 3.25 -5.49 -3.11
CA VAL A 42 3.58 -6.67 -2.28
C VAL A 42 4.09 -6.29 -0.90
N MET A 43 4.09 -7.27 0.00
CA MET A 43 4.82 -7.25 1.27
C MET A 43 5.96 -8.26 1.20
N LEU A 44 7.19 -7.75 1.13
CA LEU A 44 8.40 -8.55 1.19
C LEU A 44 8.66 -8.97 2.62
N THR A 45 8.95 -10.24 2.85
CA THR A 45 9.23 -10.79 4.18
C THR A 45 10.58 -11.50 4.17
N GLN A 46 11.19 -11.58 5.33
CA GLN A 46 12.40 -12.39 5.50
C GLN A 46 12.02 -13.87 5.46
N PRO A 47 12.80 -14.76 4.81
CA PRO A 47 12.47 -16.18 4.70
C PRO A 47 12.19 -16.85 6.07
N ASP A 48 12.94 -16.47 7.10
CA ASP A 48 12.82 -17.02 8.46
C ASP A 48 11.52 -16.61 9.18
N ALA A 49 10.80 -15.60 8.68
CA ALA A 49 9.52 -15.18 9.24
C ALA A 49 8.38 -16.17 8.93
N LYS A 50 8.58 -17.10 7.97
CA LYS A 50 7.63 -18.17 7.61
C LYS A 50 6.20 -17.68 7.35
N VAL A 51 6.07 -16.50 6.74
CA VAL A 51 4.78 -15.90 6.39
C VAL A 51 4.17 -16.68 5.22
N ALA A 52 2.97 -17.24 5.43
CA ALA A 52 2.24 -18.00 4.41
C ALA A 52 0.92 -17.32 4.00
N LYS A 53 0.41 -16.42 4.84
CA LYS A 53 -0.83 -15.66 4.62
C LYS A 53 -0.73 -14.26 5.22
N LEU A 54 -1.65 -13.37 4.85
CA LEU A 54 -1.63 -11.97 5.29
C LEU A 54 -1.65 -11.85 6.81
N GLU A 55 -2.43 -12.68 7.52
CA GLU A 55 -2.56 -12.61 8.97
C GLU A 55 -1.24 -12.85 9.72
N ASP A 56 -0.31 -13.58 9.13
CA ASP A 56 1.01 -13.86 9.70
C ASP A 56 1.90 -12.59 9.73
N LEU A 57 1.53 -11.53 9.00
CA LEU A 57 2.21 -10.24 9.01
C LEU A 57 1.88 -9.40 10.25
N LYS A 58 0.73 -9.61 10.90
CA LYS A 58 0.27 -8.82 12.06
C LYS A 58 1.30 -8.69 13.20
N PRO A 59 2.02 -9.76 13.61
CA PRO A 59 3.04 -9.64 14.65
C PRO A 59 4.34 -8.95 14.18
N LEU A 60 4.55 -8.75 12.88
CA LEU A 60 5.77 -8.18 12.32
C LEU A 60 5.76 -6.65 12.38
N THR A 61 6.95 -6.06 12.32
CA THR A 61 7.10 -4.64 11.99
C THR A 61 6.84 -4.45 10.50
N LEU A 62 5.92 -3.56 10.13
CA LEU A 62 5.56 -3.32 8.73
C LEU A 62 6.11 -1.98 8.26
N PHE A 63 6.97 -1.97 7.25
CA PHE A 63 7.44 -0.74 6.62
C PHE A 63 6.50 -0.38 5.47
N VAL A 64 5.68 0.65 5.67
CA VAL A 64 4.63 1.09 4.73
C VAL A 64 4.80 2.57 4.40
N SER A 65 4.67 2.92 3.11
CA SER A 65 4.76 4.31 2.67
C SER A 65 3.53 5.11 3.10
N LYS A 66 3.63 6.44 3.09
CA LYS A 66 2.48 7.31 3.39
C LYS A 66 1.29 7.04 2.45
N GLU A 67 1.57 6.75 1.18
CA GLU A 67 0.55 6.41 0.19
C GLU A 67 -0.06 5.02 0.44
N GLY A 68 0.75 4.05 0.86
CA GLY A 68 0.27 2.73 1.29
C GLY A 68 -0.68 2.80 2.48
N MET A 69 -0.37 3.68 3.44
CA MET A 69 -1.22 3.92 4.62
C MET A 69 -2.61 4.43 4.26
N THR A 70 -2.71 5.30 3.25
CA THR A 70 -3.99 5.85 2.78
C THR A 70 -4.70 4.98 1.75
N SER A 71 -4.11 3.85 1.34
CA SER A 71 -4.65 2.97 0.30
C SER A 71 -4.85 1.54 0.82
N TYR A 72 -4.05 0.57 0.37
CA TYR A 72 -4.20 -0.85 0.67
C TYR A 72 -4.17 -1.15 2.17
N PHE A 73 -3.51 -0.33 2.99
CA PHE A 73 -3.48 -0.54 4.43
C PHE A 73 -4.85 -0.32 5.08
N GLN A 74 -5.70 0.55 4.53
CA GLN A 74 -7.09 0.72 5.00
C GLN A 74 -7.90 -0.56 4.75
N TRP A 75 -7.69 -1.22 3.61
CA TRP A 75 -8.29 -2.53 3.32
C TRP A 75 -7.78 -3.62 4.28
N LEU A 76 -6.47 -3.65 4.59
CA LEU A 76 -5.92 -4.57 5.60
C LEU A 76 -6.52 -4.32 7.00
N LYS A 77 -6.83 -3.07 7.34
CA LYS A 77 -7.52 -2.73 8.59
C LYS A 77 -8.97 -3.22 8.57
N SER A 78 -9.73 -2.97 7.49
CA SER A 78 -11.15 -3.31 7.41
C SER A 78 -11.38 -4.83 7.33
N GLU A 79 -10.70 -5.51 6.42
CA GLU A 79 -10.96 -6.93 6.14
C GLU A 79 -10.17 -7.88 7.05
N TYR A 80 -8.94 -7.50 7.39
CA TYR A 80 -8.04 -8.36 8.14
C TYR A 80 -7.78 -7.90 9.57
N GLY A 81 -8.32 -6.76 10.02
CA GLY A 81 -8.15 -6.28 11.40
C GLY A 81 -6.70 -5.93 11.75
N PHE A 82 -5.92 -5.41 10.80
CA PHE A 82 -4.58 -4.90 11.07
C PHE A 82 -4.62 -3.66 11.97
N SER A 83 -3.54 -3.45 12.71
CA SER A 83 -3.34 -2.27 13.55
C SER A 83 -2.09 -1.51 13.11
N GLU A 84 -2.13 -0.19 13.24
CA GLU A 84 -1.00 0.69 12.92
C GLU A 84 0.12 0.62 13.97
N LYS A 85 -0.10 -0.04 15.12
CA LYS A 85 0.85 -0.14 16.24
C LYS A 85 2.26 -0.57 15.81
N ASN A 86 2.35 -1.53 14.89
CA ASN A 86 3.61 -2.11 14.42
C ASN A 86 4.06 -1.53 13.07
N VAL A 87 3.39 -0.50 12.55
CA VAL A 87 3.74 0.11 11.27
C VAL A 87 4.80 1.17 11.47
N ARG A 88 5.77 1.21 10.57
CA ARG A 88 6.85 2.21 10.50
C ARG A 88 6.91 2.78 9.09
N PRO A 89 7.34 4.04 8.93
CA PRO A 89 7.39 4.66 7.62
C PRO A 89 8.40 3.93 6.72
N TYR A 90 7.97 3.61 5.50
CA TYR A 90 8.86 3.24 4.41
C TYR A 90 9.20 4.49 3.59
N ASN A 91 10.48 4.84 3.56
CA ASN A 91 11.03 6.00 2.85
C ASN A 91 11.90 5.58 1.67
N PHE A 92 11.55 4.47 1.00
CA PHE A 92 12.30 3.92 -0.13
C PHE A 92 13.72 3.43 0.22
N ASN A 93 13.95 3.12 1.51
CA ASN A 93 15.20 2.55 2.00
C ASN A 93 14.95 1.14 2.57
N PRO A 94 15.61 0.09 2.04
CA PRO A 94 15.47 -1.27 2.55
C PRO A 94 16.30 -1.57 3.80
N GLN A 95 17.21 -0.69 4.23
CA GLN A 95 18.08 -0.94 5.38
C GLN A 95 17.34 -1.35 6.66
N PRO A 96 16.22 -0.70 7.08
CA PRO A 96 15.49 -1.12 8.28
C PRO A 96 14.88 -2.52 8.17
N PHE A 97 14.48 -2.92 6.95
CA PHE A 97 13.97 -4.26 6.66
C PHE A 97 15.06 -5.32 6.70
N ILE A 98 16.24 -5.01 6.15
CA ILE A 98 17.42 -5.89 6.21
C ILE A 98 17.90 -6.06 7.65
N ALA A 99 17.90 -4.99 8.44
CA ALA A 99 18.37 -4.99 9.82
C ALA A 99 17.40 -5.69 10.81
N ASN A 100 16.13 -5.87 10.44
CA ASN A 100 15.11 -6.47 11.30
C ASN A 100 14.52 -7.75 10.68
N PRO A 101 14.98 -8.94 11.11
CA PRO A 101 14.46 -10.22 10.63
C PRO A 101 12.96 -10.43 10.87
N LYS A 102 12.39 -9.75 11.87
CA LYS A 102 10.96 -9.80 12.22
C LYS A 102 10.19 -8.62 11.64
N SER A 103 10.42 -8.36 10.35
CA SER A 103 9.76 -7.28 9.62
C SER A 103 9.27 -7.70 8.24
N ALA A 104 8.35 -6.92 7.71
CA ALA A 104 7.94 -6.93 6.32
C ALA A 104 8.05 -5.52 5.74
N MET A 105 8.31 -5.44 4.44
CA MET A 105 8.50 -4.18 3.73
C MET A 105 7.62 -4.11 2.50
N GLN A 106 6.99 -2.96 2.30
CA GLN A 106 6.31 -2.63 1.05
C GLN A 106 7.26 -2.79 -0.16
N GLY A 107 6.78 -3.43 -1.24
CA GLY A 107 7.53 -3.58 -2.50
C GLY A 107 6.62 -3.57 -3.74
N TYR A 108 7.23 -3.65 -4.92
CA TYR A 108 6.52 -3.82 -6.20
C TYR A 108 7.05 -5.07 -6.92
N VAL A 109 6.17 -5.82 -7.62
CA VAL A 109 6.51 -6.96 -8.50
C VAL A 109 5.80 -6.87 -9.84
#